data_AF-A0A2E0QAU2-F1
#
_entry.id   AF-A0A2E0QAU2-F1
#
_cell.length_a   1.000
_cell.length_b   1.000
_cell.length_c   1.000
_cell.angle_alpha   90.00
_cell.angle_beta   90.00
_cell.angle_gamma   90.00
#
_symmetry.space_group_name_H-M   'P 1'
#
loop_
_entity.id
_entity.type
_entity.pdbx_description
1 polymer ?
#
loop_
_entity_poly.entity_id
_entity_poly.type
_entity_poly.pdbx_seq_one_letter_code
_entity_poly.pdbx_strand_id
1 'polypeptide(L)'
;MGFALPSHAETNDIKDSTSKKVEYDYTQSGTTYQLARIALRDKIFDLEGQINRKIIVFTAREDLNGDRVPEIFVKLDDKKFFCSEDEGCDTYILAVSEDGPVKIGEMKADDIYIEQDRHNNASILTASRKSKKTTTTYIFEDGMFVEKNAEETKKETTL
;
A
#
# COMPACT_ATOMS: atom_id res chain seq x y z
N MET A 1 34.63 -10.45 50.53
CA MET A 1 34.45 -10.83 49.11
C MET A 1 33.02 -11.31 48.94
N GLY A 2 32.31 -10.80 47.95
CA GLY A 2 30.92 -11.16 47.66
C GLY A 2 30.08 -9.96 47.24
N PHE A 3 30.40 -9.37 46.09
CA PHE A 3 29.51 -8.44 45.39
C PHE A 3 28.43 -9.25 44.67
N ALA A 4 27.16 -8.84 44.79
CA ALA A 4 26.12 -9.20 43.83
C ALA A 4 25.09 -8.06 43.75
N LEU A 5 25.19 -7.27 42.69
CA LEU A 5 24.13 -6.47 42.08
C LEU A 5 24.34 -6.58 40.55
N PRO A 6 23.35 -6.30 39.69
CA PRO A 6 21.90 -6.34 39.87
C PRO A 6 21.22 -7.29 38.86
N SER A 7 19.97 -7.65 39.15
CA SER A 7 19.04 -8.23 38.19
C SER A 7 18.90 -7.29 36.99
N HIS A 8 19.37 -7.72 35.82
CA HIS A 8 18.95 -7.14 34.55
C HIS A 8 17.52 -7.64 34.31
N ALA A 9 16.55 -6.74 34.36
CA ALA A 9 15.29 -6.96 33.68
C ALA A 9 15.57 -6.80 32.19
N GLU A 10 15.63 -7.91 31.45
CA GLU A 10 15.49 -7.89 30.00
C GLU A 10 14.09 -7.36 29.70
N THR A 11 14.02 -6.11 29.24
CA THR A 11 12.84 -5.60 28.54
C THR A 11 12.74 -6.38 27.24
N ASN A 12 11.93 -7.44 27.23
CA ASN A 12 11.51 -8.11 26.01
C ASN A 12 10.67 -7.11 25.21
N ASP A 13 11.32 -6.40 24.27
CA ASP A 13 10.62 -5.74 23.17
C ASP A 13 9.95 -6.84 22.33
N ILE A 14 8.66 -7.07 22.57
CA ILE A 14 7.85 -7.95 21.74
C ILE A 14 7.61 -7.22 20.42
N LYS A 15 8.50 -7.44 19.44
CA LYS A 15 8.26 -7.09 18.04
C LYS A 15 7.25 -8.06 17.44
N ASP A 16 5.97 -7.75 17.59
CA ASP A 16 4.90 -8.45 16.87
C ASP A 16 4.58 -7.66 15.60
N SER A 17 5.22 -8.07 14.50
CA SER A 17 4.96 -7.54 13.16
C SER A 17 4.11 -8.54 12.39
N THR A 18 2.96 -8.09 11.90
CA THR A 18 2.09 -8.89 11.02
C THR A 18 2.17 -8.34 9.62
N SER A 19 2.54 -9.22 8.67
CA SER A 19 2.54 -8.92 7.25
C SER A 19 1.36 -9.61 6.55
N LYS A 20 0.72 -8.88 5.63
CA LYS A 20 -0.40 -9.36 4.81
C LYS A 20 -0.17 -8.98 3.36
N LYS A 21 -0.29 -9.96 2.46
CA LYS A 21 -0.30 -9.68 1.02
C LYS A 21 -1.69 -9.17 0.62
N VAL A 22 -1.73 -8.09 -0.17
CA VAL A 22 -2.95 -7.59 -0.79
C VAL A 22 -3.30 -8.48 -1.99
N GLU A 23 -4.47 -9.13 -1.92
CA GLU A 23 -5.02 -9.90 -3.03
C GLU A 23 -6.06 -9.08 -3.77
N TYR A 24 -5.80 -8.82 -5.05
CA TYR A 24 -6.73 -8.08 -5.89
C TYR A 24 -7.94 -8.92 -6.28
N ASP A 25 -9.12 -8.34 -6.16
CA ASP A 25 -10.34 -8.82 -6.79
C ASP A 25 -10.35 -8.42 -8.27
N TYR A 26 -10.54 -9.42 -9.12
CA TYR A 26 -10.59 -9.30 -10.57
C TYR A 26 -12.02 -9.02 -11.07
N THR A 27 -13.01 -9.05 -10.17
CA THR A 27 -14.42 -8.80 -10.47
C THR A 27 -14.62 -7.35 -10.89
N GLN A 28 -15.15 -7.15 -12.10
CA GLN A 28 -15.42 -5.82 -12.69
C GLN A 28 -16.82 -5.30 -12.32
N SER A 29 -17.25 -5.51 -11.06
CA SER A 29 -18.58 -5.13 -10.56
C SER A 29 -18.58 -4.93 -9.04
N GLY A 30 -19.66 -4.32 -8.52
CA GLY A 30 -19.83 -4.05 -7.09
C GLY A 30 -19.37 -2.67 -6.64
N THR A 31 -19.59 -2.36 -5.36
CA THR A 31 -19.39 -1.01 -4.79
C THR A 31 -17.92 -0.58 -4.81
N THR A 32 -16.99 -1.46 -4.43
CA THR A 32 -15.54 -1.14 -4.42
C THR A 32 -15.04 -0.77 -5.81
N TYR A 33 -15.43 -1.56 -6.82
CA TYR A 33 -15.12 -1.27 -8.22
C TYR A 33 -15.71 0.07 -8.68
N GLN A 34 -16.98 0.35 -8.34
CA GLN A 34 -17.63 1.62 -8.70
C GLN A 34 -16.93 2.82 -8.05
N LEU A 35 -16.57 2.73 -6.77
CA LEU A 35 -15.83 3.77 -6.06
C LEU A 35 -14.46 4.03 -6.69
N ALA A 36 -13.71 2.97 -7.00
CA ALA A 36 -12.42 3.07 -7.69
C ALA A 36 -12.56 3.79 -9.05
N ARG A 37 -13.61 3.47 -9.81
CA ARG A 37 -13.88 4.09 -11.10
C ARG A 37 -14.32 5.55 -11.01
N ILE A 38 -15.04 5.92 -9.96
CA ILE A 38 -15.39 7.32 -9.69
C ILE A 38 -14.13 8.10 -9.34
N ALA A 39 -13.30 7.57 -8.43
CA ALA A 39 -12.08 8.21 -7.96
C ALA A 39 -11.06 8.44 -9.09
N LEU A 40 -10.96 7.49 -10.02
CA LEU A 40 -10.00 7.53 -11.13
C LEU A 40 -10.62 7.98 -12.45
N ARG A 41 -11.83 8.57 -12.42
CA ARG A 41 -12.57 8.96 -13.63
C ARG A 41 -11.71 9.79 -14.58
N ASP A 42 -11.00 10.79 -14.06
CA ASP A 42 -10.18 11.70 -14.87
C ASP A 42 -9.01 11.00 -15.57
N LYS A 43 -8.52 9.88 -15.02
CA LYS A 43 -7.45 9.09 -15.64
C LYS A 43 -7.97 8.09 -16.68
N ILE A 44 -9.12 7.47 -16.41
CA ILE A 44 -9.61 6.35 -17.24
C ILE A 44 -10.60 6.79 -18.31
N PHE A 45 -11.45 7.79 -18.05
CA PHE A 45 -12.60 8.09 -18.91
C PHE A 45 -12.18 8.58 -20.31
N ASP A 46 -11.27 9.55 -20.37
CA ASP A 46 -10.81 10.11 -21.65
C ASP A 46 -10.06 9.05 -22.47
N LEU A 47 -9.25 8.23 -21.79
CA LEU A 47 -8.49 7.17 -22.44
C LEU A 47 -9.42 6.08 -23.01
N GLU A 48 -10.43 5.65 -22.26
CA GLU A 48 -11.44 4.69 -22.74
C GLU A 48 -12.17 5.19 -23.99
N GLY A 49 -12.46 6.50 -24.06
CA GLY A 49 -13.01 7.13 -25.25
C GLY A 49 -12.07 7.04 -26.46
N GLN A 50 -10.76 7.22 -26.25
CA GLN A 50 -9.77 7.11 -27.33
C GLN A 50 -9.57 5.68 -27.83
N ILE A 51 -9.59 4.68 -26.93
CA ILE A 51 -9.34 3.28 -27.29
C ILE A 51 -10.62 2.47 -27.57
N ASN A 52 -11.79 3.09 -27.41
CA ASN A 52 -13.11 2.49 -27.62
C ASN A 52 -13.33 1.16 -26.88
N ARG A 53 -12.82 1.07 -25.65
CA ARG A 53 -13.05 -0.06 -24.73
C ARG A 53 -12.83 0.38 -23.30
N LYS A 54 -13.34 -0.41 -22.35
CA LYS A 54 -13.06 -0.18 -20.92
C LYS A 54 -11.65 -0.60 -20.54
N ILE A 55 -11.05 0.15 -19.63
CA ILE A 55 -9.84 -0.21 -18.90
C ILE A 55 -10.22 -1.16 -17.78
N ILE A 56 -9.45 -2.22 -17.62
CA ILE A 56 -9.62 -3.21 -16.56
C ILE A 56 -9.08 -2.60 -15.26
N VAL A 57 -9.91 -2.63 -14.22
CA VAL A 57 -9.58 -2.07 -12.90
C VAL A 57 -9.68 -3.20 -11.89
N PHE A 58 -8.58 -3.53 -11.24
CA PHE A 58 -8.58 -4.49 -10.14
C PHE A 58 -8.59 -3.77 -8.81
N THR A 59 -9.35 -4.29 -7.87
CA THR A 59 -9.52 -3.64 -6.57
C THR A 59 -9.23 -4.60 -5.43
N ALA A 60 -8.54 -4.15 -4.39
CA ALA A 60 -8.53 -4.82 -3.11
C ALA A 60 -9.01 -3.85 -2.04
N ARG A 61 -9.51 -4.37 -0.93
CA ARG A 61 -10.03 -3.56 0.17
C ARG A 61 -9.49 -4.10 1.48
N GLU A 62 -8.69 -3.30 2.17
CA GLU A 62 -8.01 -3.70 3.41
C GLU A 62 -8.05 -2.57 4.43
N ASP A 63 -8.23 -2.92 5.70
CA ASP A 63 -8.19 -1.99 6.83
C ASP A 63 -6.77 -1.93 7.38
N LEU A 64 -6.04 -0.87 7.01
CA LEU A 64 -4.64 -0.70 7.39
C LEU A 64 -4.48 -0.25 8.84
N ASN A 65 -5.44 0.55 9.32
CA ASN A 65 -5.31 1.23 10.61
C ASN A 65 -6.09 0.53 11.74
N GLY A 66 -6.87 -0.51 11.41
CA GLY A 66 -7.73 -1.22 12.38
C GLY A 66 -8.90 -0.38 12.86
N ASP A 67 -9.23 0.71 12.17
CA ASP A 67 -10.28 1.66 12.52
C ASP A 67 -11.62 1.32 11.88
N ARG A 68 -11.69 0.20 11.14
CA ARG A 68 -12.84 -0.28 10.36
C ARG A 68 -13.19 0.60 9.16
N VAL A 69 -12.27 1.47 8.75
CA VAL A 69 -12.37 2.28 7.54
C VAL A 69 -11.34 1.77 6.53
N PRO A 70 -11.68 0.74 5.75
CA PRO A 70 -10.71 0.12 4.86
C PRO A 70 -10.35 1.00 3.67
N GLU A 71 -9.05 1.04 3.39
CA GLU A 71 -8.45 1.56 2.19
C GLU A 71 -8.74 0.66 0.98
N ILE A 72 -8.86 1.27 -0.20
CA ILE A 72 -9.05 0.60 -1.48
C ILE A 72 -7.77 0.72 -2.29
N PHE A 73 -7.20 -0.42 -2.62
CA PHE A 73 -6.08 -0.54 -3.57
C PHE A 73 -6.65 -0.74 -4.96
N VAL A 74 -6.19 0.05 -5.93
CA VAL A 74 -6.71 0.04 -7.29
C VAL A 74 -5.57 -0.10 -8.27
N LYS A 75 -5.52 -1.22 -8.98
CA LYS A 75 -4.53 -1.48 -10.04
C LYS A 75 -5.18 -1.34 -11.42
N LEU A 76 -4.59 -0.51 -12.27
CA LEU A 76 -5.03 -0.35 -13.66
C LEU A 76 -4.26 -1.32 -14.56
N ASP A 77 -4.94 -2.35 -15.07
CA ASP A 77 -4.32 -3.41 -15.87
C ASP A 77 -4.49 -3.16 -17.37
N ASP A 78 -3.91 -2.06 -17.83
CA ASP A 78 -3.69 -1.83 -19.25
C ASP A 78 -2.20 -1.68 -19.53
N LYS A 79 -1.59 -2.78 -20.01
CA LYS A 79 -0.13 -2.86 -20.19
C LYS A 79 0.46 -1.75 -21.05
N LYS A 80 -0.33 -1.18 -21.97
CA LYS A 80 0.17 -0.14 -22.87
C LYS A 80 0.21 1.24 -22.20
N PHE A 81 -0.69 1.51 -21.26
CA PHE A 81 -0.92 2.86 -20.74
C PHE A 81 -0.53 3.01 -19.27
N PHE A 82 -0.69 1.96 -18.47
CA PHE A 82 -0.52 2.03 -17.02
C PHE A 82 0.58 1.10 -16.49
N CYS A 83 1.03 0.13 -17.29
CA CYS A 83 2.15 -0.72 -16.91
C CYS A 83 3.42 -0.36 -17.67
N SER A 84 4.51 -0.27 -16.93
CA SER A 84 5.86 -0.27 -17.49
C SER A 84 6.45 -1.65 -17.26
N GLU A 85 7.08 -2.23 -18.29
CA GLU A 85 7.79 -3.52 -18.16
C GLU A 85 8.83 -3.47 -17.02
N ASP A 86 9.38 -2.28 -16.80
CA ASP A 86 10.47 -2.00 -15.89
C ASP A 86 10.05 -1.57 -14.48
N GLU A 87 8.81 -1.13 -14.30
CA GLU A 87 8.36 -0.49 -13.05
C GLU A 87 7.13 -1.18 -12.44
N GLY A 88 6.36 -1.94 -13.22
CA GLY A 88 5.09 -2.52 -12.80
C GLY A 88 3.89 -1.69 -13.28
N CYS A 89 2.71 -1.99 -12.74
CA CYS A 89 1.48 -1.28 -13.10
C CYS A 89 1.15 -0.14 -12.12
N ASP A 90 0.50 0.90 -12.63
CA ASP A 90 -0.03 1.97 -11.79
C ASP A 90 -1.02 1.41 -10.78
N THR A 91 -0.66 1.62 -9.53
CA THR A 91 -1.47 1.23 -8.38
C THR A 91 -1.74 2.45 -7.53
N TYR A 92 -3.03 2.67 -7.25
CA TYR A 92 -3.56 3.79 -6.47
C TYR A 92 -4.08 3.28 -5.14
N ILE A 93 -3.95 4.10 -4.10
CA ILE A 93 -4.51 3.82 -2.79
C ILE A 93 -5.51 4.92 -2.47
N LEU A 94 -6.72 4.50 -2.12
CA LEU A 94 -7.83 5.39 -1.84
C LEU A 94 -8.32 5.17 -0.41
N ALA A 95 -8.52 6.24 0.35
CA ALA A 95 -9.35 6.23 1.54
C ALA A 95 -10.80 6.54 1.17
N VAL A 96 -11.78 5.96 1.86
CA VAL A 96 -13.20 6.28 1.66
C VAL A 96 -13.67 7.17 2.80
N SER A 97 -13.93 8.45 2.53
CA SER A 97 -14.53 9.39 3.49
C SER A 97 -16.02 9.60 3.20
N GLU A 98 -16.69 10.40 4.04
CA GLU A 98 -18.08 10.81 3.82
C GLU A 98 -18.27 11.62 2.52
N ASP A 99 -17.25 12.38 2.12
CA ASP A 99 -17.25 13.19 0.90
C ASP A 99 -16.90 12.40 -0.36
N GLY A 100 -16.47 11.14 -0.20
CA GLY A 100 -16.12 10.23 -1.28
C GLY A 100 -14.70 9.68 -1.20
N PRO A 101 -14.23 9.00 -2.25
CA PRO A 101 -12.90 8.42 -2.27
C PRO A 101 -11.82 9.49 -2.46
N VAL A 102 -10.78 9.46 -1.63
CA VAL A 102 -9.63 10.37 -1.67
C VAL A 102 -8.37 9.57 -1.95
N LYS A 103 -7.54 10.01 -2.90
CA LYS A 103 -6.24 9.38 -3.16
C LYS A 103 -5.27 9.69 -2.02
N ILE A 104 -4.74 8.64 -1.41
CA ILE A 104 -3.74 8.71 -0.33
C ILE A 104 -2.42 8.03 -0.71
N GLY A 105 -2.29 7.54 -1.95
CA GLY A 105 -1.05 6.96 -2.44
C GLY A 105 -1.09 6.64 -3.93
N GLU A 106 0.08 6.64 -4.56
CA GLU A 106 0.30 6.21 -5.94
C GLU A 106 1.68 5.55 -6.01
N MET A 107 1.76 4.39 -6.65
CA MET A 107 2.99 3.60 -6.76
C MET A 107 2.98 2.74 -8.02
N LYS A 108 4.16 2.24 -8.38
CA LYS A 108 4.33 1.22 -9.42
C LYS A 108 4.57 -0.14 -8.77
N ALA A 109 3.63 -1.07 -8.95
CA ALA A 109 3.66 -2.36 -8.27
C ALA A 109 2.90 -3.45 -9.03
N ASP A 110 3.34 -4.70 -8.88
CA ASP A 110 2.56 -5.87 -9.30
C ASP A 110 1.73 -6.41 -8.13
N ASP A 111 2.36 -6.42 -6.95
CA ASP A 111 1.87 -6.91 -5.67
C ASP A 111 2.19 -5.89 -4.57
N ILE A 112 1.33 -5.80 -3.55
CA ILE A 112 1.55 -4.97 -2.36
C ILE A 112 1.53 -5.88 -1.14
N TYR A 113 2.52 -5.75 -0.29
CA TYR A 113 2.58 -6.35 1.04
C TYR A 113 2.39 -5.23 2.06
N ILE A 114 1.42 -5.40 2.94
CA ILE A 114 1.18 -4.51 4.06
C ILE A 114 1.91 -5.11 5.25
N GLU A 115 2.71 -4.30 5.94
CA GLU A 115 3.32 -4.66 7.21
C GLU A 115 2.80 -3.70 8.28
N GLN A 116 2.13 -4.27 9.28
CA GLN A 116 1.72 -3.54 10.47
C GLN A 116 2.76 -3.80 11.57
N ASP A 117 3.48 -2.76 11.99
CA ASP A 117 4.39 -2.84 13.13
C ASP A 117 3.71 -2.29 14.39
N ARG A 118 3.74 -3.09 15.46
CA ARG A 118 3.18 -2.74 16.78
C ARG A 118 4.13 -1.89 17.63
N HIS A 119 5.33 -1.57 17.15
CA HIS A 119 6.10 -0.43 17.65
C HIS A 119 5.74 0.82 16.83
N ASN A 120 5.16 1.83 17.49
CA ASN A 120 4.84 3.16 16.94
C ASN A 120 3.60 3.30 16.03
N ASN A 121 2.68 2.33 15.98
CA ASN A 121 1.40 2.42 15.24
C ASN A 121 1.55 2.80 13.74
N ALA A 122 2.68 2.44 13.12
CA ALA A 122 2.95 2.80 11.73
C ALA A 122 2.41 1.74 10.76
N SER A 123 1.68 2.19 9.74
CA SER A 123 1.27 1.38 8.58
C SER A 123 2.37 1.48 7.51
N ILE A 124 3.07 0.36 7.27
CA ILE A 124 4.14 0.28 6.26
C ILE A 124 3.63 -0.52 5.06
N LEU A 125 3.88 -0.02 3.86
CA LEU A 125 3.58 -0.73 2.63
C LEU A 125 4.88 -1.07 1.90
N THR A 126 5.01 -2.33 1.53
CA THR A 126 6.08 -2.80 0.65
C THR A 126 5.50 -3.17 -0.70
N ALA A 127 5.77 -2.34 -1.69
CA ALA A 127 5.42 -2.59 -3.08
C ALA A 127 6.47 -3.48 -3.74
N SER A 128 6.04 -4.57 -4.37
CA SER A 128 6.92 -5.52 -5.04
C SER A 128 6.82 -5.42 -6.56
N ARG A 129 7.98 -5.50 -7.20
CA ARG A 129 8.13 -5.55 -8.67
C ARG A 129 8.57 -6.96 -9.07
N LYS A 130 7.72 -7.69 -9.78
CA LYS A 130 7.98 -9.10 -10.13
C LYS A 130 9.10 -9.24 -11.16
N SER A 131 9.17 -8.33 -12.14
CA SER A 131 10.18 -8.36 -13.20
C SER A 131 11.61 -8.18 -12.69
N LYS A 132 11.80 -7.32 -11.68
CA LYS A 132 13.11 -6.95 -11.12
C LYS A 132 13.44 -7.59 -9.77
N LYS A 133 12.49 -8.29 -9.14
CA LYS A 133 12.61 -8.82 -7.77
C LYS A 133 13.04 -7.74 -6.77
N THR A 134 12.51 -6.54 -6.94
CA THR A 134 12.79 -5.40 -6.07
C THR A 134 11.56 -5.03 -5.26
N THR A 135 11.81 -4.61 -4.03
CA THR A 135 10.81 -4.10 -3.10
C THR A 135 11.09 -2.64 -2.83
N THR A 136 10.02 -1.87 -2.69
CA THR A 136 10.07 -0.44 -2.36
C THR A 136 9.16 -0.22 -1.16
N THR A 137 9.65 0.50 -0.15
CA THR A 137 8.92 0.73 1.10
C THR A 137 8.29 2.10 1.09
N TYR A 138 7.07 2.18 1.60
CA TYR A 138 6.29 3.40 1.77
C TYR A 138 5.80 3.47 3.20
N ILE A 139 5.87 4.66 3.80
CA ILE A 139 5.41 4.93 5.16
C ILE A 139 4.28 5.94 5.08
N PHE A 140 3.24 5.74 5.91
CA PHE A 140 2.13 6.68 6.00
C PHE A 140 2.51 7.92 6.82
N GLU A 141 2.58 9.07 6.16
CA GLU A 141 2.97 10.36 6.76
C GLU A 141 2.07 11.46 6.18
N ASP A 142 1.61 12.39 7.03
CA ASP A 142 0.80 13.55 6.62
C ASP A 142 -0.43 13.20 5.74
N GLY A 143 -1.06 12.05 6.02
CA GLY A 143 -2.26 11.59 5.31
C GLY A 143 -1.99 10.91 3.97
N MET A 144 -0.73 10.63 3.62
CA MET A 144 -0.37 9.92 2.39
C MET A 144 0.75 8.88 2.61
N PHE A 145 0.80 7.87 1.74
CA PHE A 145 1.93 6.97 1.66
C PHE A 145 3.06 7.60 0.85
N VAL A 146 4.22 7.77 1.48
CA VAL A 146 5.42 8.37 0.88
C VAL A 146 6.51 7.31 0.75
N GLU A 147 7.13 7.24 -0.43
CA GLU A 147 8.26 6.34 -0.69
C GLU A 147 9.43 6.68 0.23
N LYS A 148 10.01 5.67 0.88
CA LYS A 148 11.22 5.78 1.68
C LYS A 148 12.36 5.05 0.99
N ASN A 149 13.48 5.74 0.82
CA ASN A 149 14.69 5.12 0.30
C ASN A 149 15.28 4.17 1.34
N ALA A 150 15.81 3.03 0.88
CA ALA A 150 16.35 1.95 1.74
C ALA A 150 17.50 2.37 2.70
N GLU A 151 18.08 3.55 2.53
CA GLU A 151 19.11 4.10 3.43
C GLU A 151 18.52 4.79 4.68
N GLU A 152 17.28 5.27 4.63
CA GLU A 152 16.65 5.96 5.77
C GLU A 152 16.02 4.99 6.77
N THR A 153 15.45 3.88 6.29
CA THR A 153 14.80 2.87 7.14
C THR A 153 15.76 2.17 8.12
N LYS A 154 17.07 2.13 7.82
CA LYS A 154 18.08 1.55 8.74
C LYS A 154 18.46 2.46 9.90
N LYS A 155 18.20 3.76 9.82
CA LYS A 155 18.61 4.71 10.87
C LYS A 155 17.62 4.78 12.03
N GLU A 156 16.34 4.55 11.80
CA GLU A 156 15.32 4.61 12.86
C GLU A 156 15.14 3.30 13.65
N THR A 157 15.65 2.17 13.16
CA THR A 157 15.66 0.91 13.94
C THR A 157 16.84 0.83 14.93
N THR A 158 17.65 1.88 15.03
CA THR A 158 18.81 1.97 15.93
C THR A 158 18.68 3.19 16.84
N LEU A 159 17.61 3.27 17.63
CA LEU A 159 17.48 4.18 18.76
C LEU A 159 16.91 3.45 19.97
#